data_AF-A0A815JJ15-F1
#
_entry.id   AF-A0A815JJ15-F1
#
_cell.length_a   1.000
_cell.length_b   1.000
_cell.length_c   1.000
_cell.angle_alpha   90.00
_cell.angle_beta   90.00
_cell.angle_gamma   90.00
#
_symmetry.space_group_name_H-M   'P 1'
#
loop_
_entity.id
_entity.type
_entity.pdbx_description
1 polymer ?
#
loop_
_entity_poly.entity_id
_entity_poly.type
_entity_poly.pdbx_seq_one_letter_code
_entity_poly.pdbx_strand_id
1 'polypeptide(L)'
;MPTSIDVELILRTIDEAGPEWQQNFKTTPHELTYAIGELFHNCTQALIQLSILADDNDQVKQDRLNAERIVLKLKELRHFLGDLWPPNTDSFGRDIFDVGPYHVEAGEFFHPVPFYPGDDFIMKLYRWSVYDTNRTVVYRYYLERSEMTPGEPYYVLGKSYSNGHSQIQPYGATAPDYNQMKIHVMNDLNGQGPSPVISYSYQN
;
A
#
# COMPACT_ATOMS: atom_id res chain seq x y z
N MET A 1 -24.35 -12.81 7.68
CA MET A 1 -24.18 -11.33 7.67
C MET A 1 -22.70 -11.06 7.84
N PRO A 2 -22.06 -10.19 7.04
CA PRO A 2 -20.68 -9.82 7.32
C PRO A 2 -20.67 -9.17 8.71
N THR A 3 -19.87 -9.70 9.61
CA THR A 3 -19.63 -9.10 10.92
C THR A 3 -19.03 -7.73 10.69
N SER A 4 -19.68 -6.67 11.17
CA SER A 4 -19.10 -5.33 11.17
C SER A 4 -17.72 -5.39 11.80
N ILE A 5 -16.69 -4.84 11.14
CA ILE A 5 -15.36 -4.72 11.75
C ILE A 5 -15.45 -3.81 12.95
N ASP A 6 -14.85 -4.26 14.06
CA ASP A 6 -14.59 -3.43 15.21
C ASP A 6 -13.25 -2.71 15.00
N VAL A 7 -13.30 -1.51 14.43
CA VAL A 7 -12.11 -0.69 14.16
C VAL A 7 -11.41 -0.30 15.46
N GLU A 8 -12.16 -0.03 16.53
CA GLU A 8 -11.58 0.36 17.81
C GLU A 8 -10.84 -0.81 18.47
N LEU A 9 -11.33 -2.04 18.31
CA LEU A 9 -10.59 -3.23 18.70
C LEU A 9 -9.25 -3.34 17.94
N ILE A 10 -9.25 -3.16 16.62
CA ILE A 10 -8.01 -3.22 15.80
C ILE A 10 -7.01 -2.17 16.26
N LEU A 11 -7.46 -0.92 16.45
CA LEU A 11 -6.60 0.17 16.89
C LEU A 11 -6.02 -0.09 18.28
N ARG A 12 -6.85 -0.57 19.23
CA ARG A 12 -6.39 -0.95 20.56
C ARG A 12 -5.35 -2.07 20.50
N THR A 13 -5.56 -3.08 19.67
CA THR A 13 -4.58 -4.18 19.50
C THR A 13 -3.25 -3.65 18.97
N ILE A 14 -3.23 -2.70 18.03
CA ILE A 14 -1.98 -2.09 17.55
C ILE A 14 -1.30 -1.30 18.67
N ASP A 15 -2.06 -0.51 19.44
CA ASP A 15 -1.53 0.32 20.54
C ASP A 15 -0.98 -0.52 21.69
N GLU A 16 -1.59 -1.66 22.01
CA GLU A 16 -1.14 -2.59 23.06
C GLU A 16 0.09 -3.40 22.62
N ALA A 17 0.19 -3.76 21.34
CA ALA A 17 1.26 -4.60 20.79
C ALA A 17 2.66 -3.99 20.99
N GLY A 18 2.81 -2.68 20.76
CA GLY A 18 4.12 -2.01 20.88
C GLY A 18 4.75 -2.19 22.26
N PRO A 19 4.13 -1.67 23.34
CA PRO A 19 4.64 -1.81 24.70
C PRO A 19 4.78 -3.27 25.14
N GLU A 20 3.82 -4.14 24.81
CA GLU A 20 3.87 -5.56 25.13
C GLU A 20 5.11 -6.23 24.52
N TRP A 21 5.35 -6.00 23.23
CA TRP A 21 6.47 -6.63 22.53
C TRP A 21 7.83 -6.07 22.96
N GLN A 22 7.94 -4.76 23.25
CA GLN A 22 9.18 -4.21 23.84
C GLN A 22 9.49 -4.80 25.22
N GLN A 23 8.47 -5.10 26.02
CA GLN A 23 8.66 -5.72 27.33
C GLN A 23 9.07 -7.19 27.21
N ASN A 24 8.46 -7.91 26.27
CA ASN A 24 8.61 -9.37 26.15
C ASN A 24 9.79 -9.79 25.26
N PHE A 25 10.23 -8.94 24.32
CA PHE A 25 11.29 -9.26 23.37
C PHE A 25 12.46 -8.28 23.46
N LYS A 26 13.69 -8.82 23.49
CA LYS A 26 14.94 -8.04 23.51
C LYS A 26 15.66 -7.97 22.17
N THR A 27 15.23 -8.80 21.23
CA THR A 27 15.71 -8.89 19.85
C THR A 27 14.50 -9.15 18.95
N THR A 28 14.70 -9.40 17.65
CA THR A 28 13.65 -9.88 16.76
C THR A 28 13.67 -11.42 16.64
N PRO A 29 13.12 -12.18 17.60
CA PRO A 29 12.99 -13.63 17.45
C PRO A 29 11.91 -13.97 16.42
N HIS A 30 11.93 -15.23 15.97
CA HIS A 30 10.90 -15.78 15.09
C HIS A 30 9.47 -15.59 15.64
N GLU A 31 9.31 -15.64 16.96
CA GLU A 31 8.04 -15.41 17.65
C GLU A 31 7.49 -14.00 17.45
N LEU A 32 8.34 -12.97 17.52
CA LEU A 32 7.94 -11.59 17.25
C LEU A 32 7.54 -11.41 15.79
N THR A 33 8.30 -12.00 14.86
CA THR A 33 7.95 -11.97 13.44
C THR A 33 6.58 -12.62 13.18
N TYR A 34 6.28 -13.72 13.86
CA TYR A 34 4.98 -14.38 13.76
C TYR A 34 3.85 -13.49 14.31
N ALA A 35 4.02 -12.90 15.49
CA ALA A 35 3.05 -11.99 16.10
C ALA A 35 2.77 -10.75 15.22
N ILE A 36 3.81 -10.17 14.62
CA ILE A 36 3.69 -9.07 13.65
C ILE A 36 2.91 -9.54 12.42
N GLY A 37 3.18 -10.74 11.92
CA GLY A 37 2.45 -11.33 10.80
C GLY A 37 0.96 -11.49 11.08
N GLU A 38 0.59 -11.98 12.26
CA GLU A 38 -0.83 -12.09 12.68
C GLU A 38 -1.50 -10.73 12.81
N LEU A 39 -0.81 -9.74 13.41
CA LEU A 39 -1.32 -8.37 13.49
C LEU A 39 -1.57 -7.79 12.09
N PHE A 40 -0.63 -7.97 11.16
CA PHE A 40 -0.78 -7.50 9.79
C PHE A 40 -1.91 -8.19 9.06
N HIS A 41 -2.05 -9.50 9.23
CA HIS A 41 -3.17 -10.23 8.64
C HIS A 41 -4.51 -9.63 9.08
N ASN A 42 -4.69 -9.42 10.38
CA ASN A 42 -5.92 -8.83 10.94
C ASN A 42 -6.16 -7.40 10.42
N CYS A 43 -5.11 -6.58 10.38
CA CYS A 43 -5.20 -5.22 9.84
C CYS A 43 -5.55 -5.21 8.35
N THR A 44 -4.94 -6.08 7.55
CA THR A 44 -5.24 -6.19 6.12
C THR A 44 -6.68 -6.63 5.90
N GLN A 45 -7.21 -7.60 6.66
CA GLN A 45 -8.62 -7.98 6.57
C GLN A 45 -9.56 -6.81 6.92
N ALA A 46 -9.20 -6.01 7.93
CA ALA A 46 -9.94 -4.81 8.27
C ALA A 46 -9.92 -3.77 7.14
N LEU A 47 -8.73 -3.48 6.60
CA LEU A 47 -8.54 -2.50 5.53
C LEU A 47 -9.28 -2.90 4.23
N ILE A 48 -9.30 -4.18 3.87
CA ILE A 48 -10.04 -4.68 2.69
C ILE A 48 -11.53 -4.31 2.78
N GLN A 49 -12.17 -4.58 3.92
CA GLN A 49 -13.59 -4.29 4.08
C GLN A 49 -13.88 -2.79 4.17
N LEU A 50 -12.95 -1.97 4.68
CA LEU A 50 -13.06 -0.50 4.71
C LEU A 50 -12.78 0.15 3.33
N SER A 51 -12.20 -0.60 2.39
CA SER A 51 -11.83 -0.12 1.05
C SER A 51 -12.94 -0.28 0.00
N ILE A 52 -14.15 -0.69 0.42
CA ILE A 52 -15.26 -0.95 -0.51
C ILE A 52 -15.59 0.33 -1.27
N LEU A 53 -15.57 0.22 -2.61
CA LEU A 53 -16.00 1.29 -3.49
C LEU A 53 -17.53 1.30 -3.52
N ALA A 54 -18.12 2.31 -2.90
CA ALA A 54 -19.55 2.58 -2.90
C ALA A 54 -19.82 4.07 -3.15
N ASP A 55 -21.09 4.40 -3.42
CA ASP A 55 -21.52 5.78 -3.62
C ASP A 55 -21.12 6.65 -2.42
N ASP A 56 -20.65 7.87 -2.70
CA ASP A 56 -20.16 8.78 -1.68
C ASP A 56 -21.27 9.10 -0.67
N ASN A 57 -21.10 8.56 0.54
CA ASN A 57 -22.00 8.75 1.66
C ASN A 57 -21.18 8.84 2.95
N ASP A 58 -21.84 9.22 4.04
CA ASP A 58 -21.15 9.45 5.31
C ASP A 58 -20.47 8.18 5.86
N GLN A 59 -21.04 7.01 5.60
CA GLN A 59 -20.42 5.73 5.99
C GLN A 59 -19.13 5.48 5.21
N VAL A 60 -19.12 5.69 3.89
CA VAL A 60 -17.91 5.55 3.06
C VAL A 60 -16.82 6.52 3.50
N LYS A 61 -17.19 7.76 3.83
CA LYS A 61 -16.24 8.74 4.37
C LYS A 61 -15.66 8.29 5.71
N GLN A 62 -16.51 7.75 6.59
CA GLN A 62 -16.09 7.22 7.87
C GLN A 62 -15.18 5.99 7.72
N ASP A 63 -15.48 5.10 6.79
CA ASP A 63 -14.67 3.91 6.50
C ASP A 63 -13.28 4.28 5.98
N ARG A 64 -13.21 5.29 5.10
CA ARG A 64 -11.94 5.86 4.63
C ARG A 64 -11.13 6.44 5.77
N LEU A 65 -11.75 7.24 6.64
CA LEU A 65 -11.08 7.79 7.82
C LEU A 65 -10.58 6.68 8.75
N ASN A 66 -11.39 5.64 8.98
CA ASN A 66 -11.00 4.49 9.79
C ASN A 66 -9.82 3.71 9.19
N ALA A 67 -9.78 3.55 7.86
CA ALA A 67 -8.65 2.92 7.18
C ALA A 67 -7.36 3.73 7.39
N GLU A 68 -7.42 5.07 7.25
CA GLU A 68 -6.26 5.93 7.50
C GLU A 68 -5.80 5.90 8.96
N ARG A 69 -6.72 5.79 9.93
CA ARG A 69 -6.37 5.61 11.35
C ARG A 69 -5.57 4.34 11.58
N ILE A 70 -5.99 3.22 10.99
CA ILE A 70 -5.27 1.93 11.09
C ILE A 70 -3.87 2.06 10.47
N VAL A 71 -3.78 2.64 9.27
CA VAL A 71 -2.51 2.86 8.56
C VAL A 71 -1.54 3.73 9.35
N LEU A 72 -2.03 4.82 9.94
CA LEU A 72 -1.23 5.68 10.80
C LEU A 72 -0.70 4.89 12.00
N LYS A 73 -1.54 4.10 12.66
CA LYS A 73 -1.15 3.26 13.80
C LYS A 73 -0.11 2.20 13.43
N LEU A 74 -0.21 1.58 12.26
CA LEU A 74 0.82 0.65 11.79
C LEU A 74 2.17 1.34 11.57
N LYS A 75 2.18 2.56 11.04
CA LYS A 75 3.41 3.36 10.88
C LYS A 75 4.00 3.82 12.21
N GLU A 76 3.16 4.21 13.15
CA GLU A 76 3.56 4.52 14.53
C GLU A 76 4.19 3.30 15.21
N LEU A 77 3.57 2.12 15.10
CA LEU A 77 4.09 0.88 15.65
C LEU A 77 5.47 0.53 15.07
N ARG A 78 5.65 0.66 13.75
CA ARG A 78 6.96 0.50 13.11
C ARG A 78 8.01 1.40 13.75
N HIS A 79 7.69 2.69 13.89
CA HIS A 79 8.61 3.65 14.48
C HIS A 79 8.93 3.32 15.94
N PHE A 80 7.91 2.94 16.70
CA PHE A 80 8.01 2.60 18.11
C PHE A 80 8.91 1.38 18.36
N LEU A 81 8.80 0.33 17.55
CA LEU A 81 9.57 -0.89 17.73
C LEU A 81 11.05 -0.76 17.35
N GLY A 82 11.40 0.20 16.47
CA GLY A 82 12.79 0.48 16.10
C GLY A 82 13.55 -0.77 15.66
N ASP A 83 14.64 -1.09 16.36
CA ASP A 83 15.51 -2.23 16.05
C ASP A 83 14.86 -3.61 16.28
N LEU A 84 13.74 -3.67 17.03
CA LEU A 84 12.97 -4.91 17.16
C LEU A 84 12.19 -5.22 15.88
N TRP A 85 12.02 -4.26 14.98
CA TRP A 85 11.27 -4.47 13.75
C TRP A 85 11.94 -5.51 12.84
N PRO A 86 11.17 -6.45 12.25
CA PRO A 86 11.72 -7.46 11.37
C PRO A 86 12.51 -6.86 10.19
N PRO A 87 13.75 -7.34 9.95
CA PRO A 87 14.51 -6.90 8.79
C PRO A 87 13.77 -7.29 7.52
N ASN A 88 13.89 -6.47 6.47
CA ASN A 88 13.26 -6.66 5.16
C ASN A 88 11.72 -6.56 5.15
N THR A 89 11.08 -6.08 6.22
CA THR A 89 9.66 -5.73 6.20
C THR A 89 9.53 -4.22 5.99
N ASP A 90 9.28 -3.80 4.76
CA ASP A 90 9.20 -2.39 4.33
C ASP A 90 7.77 -1.90 4.08
N SER A 91 6.80 -2.81 4.11
CA SER A 91 5.42 -2.57 3.71
C SER A 91 4.44 -3.51 4.42
N PHE A 92 3.16 -3.16 4.37
CA PHE A 92 2.04 -3.97 4.85
C PHE A 92 0.94 -4.06 3.79
N GLY A 93 0.06 -5.05 3.91
CA GLY A 93 -1.06 -5.25 3.00
C GLY A 93 -2.12 -4.17 3.19
N ARG A 94 -2.42 -3.42 2.13
CA ARG A 94 -3.39 -2.32 2.13
C ARG A 94 -4.76 -2.76 1.65
N ASP A 95 -4.84 -3.64 0.67
CA ASP A 95 -6.09 -4.10 0.07
C ASP A 95 -5.87 -5.34 -0.82
N ILE A 96 -6.94 -6.07 -1.11
CA ILE A 96 -6.99 -7.21 -2.02
C ILE A 96 -8.32 -7.18 -2.76
N PHE A 97 -8.27 -7.17 -4.09
CA PHE A 97 -9.47 -7.12 -4.93
C PHE A 97 -9.24 -7.77 -6.30
N ASP A 98 -10.32 -8.12 -6.98
CA ASP A 98 -10.26 -8.70 -8.32
C ASP A 98 -10.78 -7.70 -9.36
N VAL A 99 -10.17 -7.69 -10.54
CA VAL A 99 -10.58 -6.87 -11.71
C VAL A 99 -10.58 -7.76 -12.94
N GLY A 100 -11.77 -8.20 -13.37
CA GLY A 100 -11.90 -9.15 -14.47
C GLY A 100 -11.16 -10.45 -14.16
N PRO A 101 -10.19 -10.89 -14.99
CA PRO A 101 -9.41 -12.11 -14.74
C PRO A 101 -8.22 -11.89 -13.78
N TYR A 102 -7.98 -10.66 -13.33
CA TYR A 102 -6.81 -10.31 -12.55
C TYR A 102 -7.11 -10.27 -11.06
N HIS A 103 -6.17 -10.79 -10.28
CA HIS A 103 -6.13 -10.62 -8.84
C HIS A 103 -5.13 -9.51 -8.49
N VAL A 104 -5.51 -8.59 -7.61
CA VAL A 104 -4.68 -7.44 -7.23
C VAL A 104 -4.42 -7.45 -5.73
N GLU A 105 -3.15 -7.41 -5.36
CA GLU A 105 -2.73 -7.21 -3.97
C GLU A 105 -2.06 -5.85 -3.84
N ALA A 106 -2.67 -4.96 -3.07
CA ALA A 106 -2.13 -3.65 -2.77
C ALA A 106 -1.31 -3.67 -1.48
N GLY A 107 -0.15 -3.01 -1.51
CA GLY A 107 0.69 -2.78 -0.35
C GLY A 107 1.03 -1.31 -0.18
N GLU A 108 1.20 -0.89 1.06
CA GLU A 108 1.66 0.46 1.41
C GLU A 108 2.99 0.36 2.15
N PHE A 109 3.95 1.21 1.78
CA PHE A 109 5.26 1.24 2.43
C PHE A 109 5.21 2.03 3.75
N PHE A 110 5.93 1.57 4.77
CA PHE A 110 6.04 2.28 6.06
C PHE A 110 6.75 3.63 5.93
N HIS A 111 7.69 3.70 5.00
CA HIS A 111 8.43 4.90 4.61
C HIS A 111 8.61 4.88 3.08
N PRO A 112 8.87 6.02 2.44
CA PRO A 112 9.22 6.03 1.02
C PRO A 112 10.39 5.08 0.73
N VAL A 113 10.30 4.31 -0.35
CA VAL A 113 11.35 3.35 -0.77
C VAL A 113 11.85 3.71 -2.17
N PRO A 114 13.18 3.80 -2.41
CA PRO A 114 13.73 4.08 -3.73
C PRO A 114 13.17 3.17 -4.83
N PHE A 115 12.78 3.76 -5.95
CA PHE A 115 12.30 3.01 -7.12
C PHE A 115 13.46 2.21 -7.73
N TYR A 116 14.58 2.89 -7.98
CA TYR A 116 15.83 2.27 -8.43
C TYR A 116 16.80 2.15 -7.25
N PRO A 117 17.51 1.01 -7.10
CA PRO A 117 18.51 0.86 -6.05
C PRO A 117 19.60 1.95 -6.13
N GLY A 118 19.77 2.70 -5.03
CA GLY A 118 20.77 3.77 -4.94
C GLY A 118 20.36 5.11 -5.57
N ASP A 119 19.11 5.25 -6.01
CA ASP A 119 18.56 6.50 -6.54
C ASP A 119 17.35 6.96 -5.73
N ASP A 120 17.57 7.99 -4.91
CA ASP A 120 16.54 8.59 -4.05
C ASP A 120 15.68 9.63 -4.78
N PHE A 121 15.87 9.81 -6.11
CA PHE A 121 15.12 10.79 -6.88
C PHE A 121 13.66 10.39 -7.09
N ILE A 122 13.40 9.08 -7.23
CA ILE A 122 12.04 8.53 -7.39
C ILE A 122 11.78 7.55 -6.28
N MET A 123 10.79 7.85 -5.45
CA MET A 123 10.40 7.04 -4.30
C MET A 123 9.04 6.38 -4.53
N LYS A 124 8.86 5.16 -4.05
CA LYS A 124 7.61 4.40 -4.04
C LYS A 124 6.91 4.57 -2.70
N LEU A 125 5.61 4.80 -2.74
CA LEU A 125 4.75 4.96 -1.55
C LEU A 125 3.70 3.85 -1.44
N TYR A 126 3.21 3.38 -2.58
CA TYR A 126 2.27 2.27 -2.69
C TYR A 126 2.71 1.32 -3.79
N ARG A 127 2.26 0.06 -3.71
CA ARG A 127 2.35 -0.91 -4.80
C ARG A 127 1.01 -1.60 -5.02
N TRP A 128 0.72 -1.97 -6.26
CA TRP A 128 -0.32 -2.95 -6.61
C TRP A 128 0.31 -4.03 -7.46
N SER A 129 0.41 -5.25 -6.92
CA SER A 129 0.87 -6.41 -7.67
C SER A 129 -0.32 -7.07 -8.35
N VAL A 130 -0.26 -7.18 -9.68
CA VAL A 130 -1.34 -7.76 -10.48
C VAL A 130 -0.94 -9.15 -10.94
N TYR A 131 -1.78 -10.11 -10.60
CA TYR A 131 -1.59 -11.52 -10.88
C TYR A 131 -2.61 -11.99 -11.92
N ASP A 132 -2.15 -12.81 -12.87
CA ASP A 132 -3.03 -13.52 -13.81
C ASP A 132 -3.73 -14.71 -13.14
N THR A 133 -4.51 -15.46 -13.94
CA THR A 133 -5.21 -16.67 -13.50
C THR A 133 -4.28 -17.77 -13.00
N ASN A 134 -2.99 -17.73 -13.37
CA ASN A 134 -1.97 -18.67 -12.93
C ASN A 134 -1.19 -18.17 -11.70
N ARG A 135 -1.65 -17.08 -11.06
CA ARG A 135 -0.97 -16.43 -9.94
C ARG A 135 0.45 -15.94 -10.27
N THR A 136 0.70 -15.65 -11.55
CA THR A 136 1.96 -15.04 -12.00
C THR A 136 1.80 -13.53 -12.05
N VAL A 137 2.77 -12.80 -11.49
CA VAL A 137 2.76 -11.32 -11.55
C VAL A 137 2.97 -10.87 -12.98
N VAL A 138 1.98 -10.20 -13.55
CA VAL A 138 2.02 -9.65 -14.92
C VAL A 138 2.42 -8.18 -14.93
N TYR A 139 1.94 -7.40 -13.97
CA TYR A 139 2.18 -5.96 -13.86
C TYR A 139 2.37 -5.55 -12.40
N ARG A 140 3.08 -4.46 -12.17
CA ARG A 140 3.07 -3.75 -10.88
C ARG A 140 2.78 -2.29 -11.09
N TYR A 141 1.85 -1.74 -10.33
CA TYR A 141 1.66 -0.29 -10.26
C TYR A 141 2.38 0.25 -9.02
N TYR A 142 2.88 1.47 -9.11
CA TYR A 142 3.47 2.18 -7.99
C TYR A 142 2.96 3.61 -7.93
N LEU A 143 2.66 4.10 -6.72
CA LEU A 143 2.63 5.55 -6.51
C LEU A 143 4.08 6.01 -6.37
N GLU A 144 4.54 6.72 -7.39
CA GLU A 144 5.86 7.32 -7.47
C GLU A 144 5.79 8.77 -7.01
N ARG A 145 6.79 9.17 -6.22
CA ARG A 145 7.04 10.54 -5.80
C ARG A 145 8.44 10.91 -6.28
N SER A 146 8.52 11.91 -7.15
CA SER A 146 9.79 12.54 -7.54
C SER A 146 9.90 13.95 -7.00
N GLU A 147 11.11 14.41 -6.70
CA GLU A 147 11.40 15.81 -6.40
C GLU A 147 12.31 16.38 -7.50
N MET A 148 11.72 16.76 -8.63
CA MET A 148 12.49 17.34 -9.75
C MET A 148 13.06 18.72 -9.40
N THR A 149 12.30 19.49 -8.62
CA THR A 149 12.75 20.73 -7.99
C THR A 149 12.75 20.52 -6.48
N PRO A 150 13.79 20.95 -5.73
CA PRO A 150 13.80 20.82 -4.28
C PRO A 150 12.56 21.44 -3.63
N GLY A 151 11.82 20.64 -2.85
CA GLY A 151 10.60 21.08 -2.17
C GLY A 151 9.32 21.05 -3.03
N GLU A 152 9.40 20.66 -4.31
CA GLU A 152 8.25 20.49 -5.20
C GLU A 152 8.05 19.00 -5.50
N PRO A 153 7.31 18.26 -4.66
CA PRO A 153 7.02 16.87 -4.96
C PRO A 153 6.13 16.76 -6.19
N TYR A 154 6.32 15.70 -6.96
CA TYR A 154 5.46 15.34 -8.09
C TYR A 154 5.06 13.88 -7.96
N TYR A 155 3.76 13.62 -7.93
CA TYR A 155 3.17 12.30 -7.75
C TYR A 155 2.64 11.75 -9.06
N VAL A 156 2.95 10.49 -9.35
CA VAL A 156 2.47 9.79 -10.55
C VAL A 156 2.18 8.31 -10.25
N LEU A 157 1.09 7.79 -10.80
CA LEU A 157 0.84 6.35 -10.84
C LEU A 157 1.58 5.77 -12.04
N GLY A 158 2.67 5.05 -11.78
CA GLY A 158 3.42 4.32 -12.79
C GLY A 158 2.99 2.85 -12.88
N LYS A 159 3.17 2.24 -14.04
CA LYS A 159 2.95 0.82 -14.33
C LYS A 159 4.26 0.23 -14.85
N SER A 160 4.78 -0.75 -14.12
CA SER A 160 5.97 -1.52 -14.47
C SER A 160 5.57 -2.90 -14.98
N TYR A 161 6.26 -3.34 -16.03
CA TYR A 161 6.10 -4.63 -16.69
C TYR A 161 7.47 -5.15 -17.14
N SER A 162 7.54 -6.40 -17.59
CA SER A 162 8.82 -7.12 -17.78
C SER A 162 9.86 -6.41 -18.65
N ASN A 163 9.44 -5.58 -19.60
CA ASN A 163 10.30 -4.87 -20.53
C ASN A 163 10.11 -3.34 -20.51
N GLY A 164 9.48 -2.78 -19.48
CA GLY A 164 9.30 -1.34 -19.44
C GLY A 164 8.54 -0.77 -18.24
N HIS A 165 8.35 0.53 -18.34
CA HIS A 165 7.68 1.37 -17.36
C HIS A 165 6.88 2.45 -18.09
N SER A 166 5.65 2.69 -17.66
CA SER A 166 4.80 3.74 -18.24
C SER A 166 4.07 4.52 -17.17
N GLN A 167 3.87 5.82 -17.39
CA GLN A 167 3.06 6.67 -16.53
C GLN A 167 1.59 6.57 -16.92
N ILE A 168 0.74 6.17 -15.97
CA ILE A 168 -0.70 6.00 -16.15
C ILE A 168 -1.43 7.28 -15.78
N GLN A 169 -1.19 7.82 -14.58
CA GLN A 169 -1.90 9.01 -14.11
C GLN A 169 -0.97 9.96 -13.36
N PRO A 170 -0.74 11.19 -13.85
CA PRO A 170 -0.11 12.23 -13.06
C PRO A 170 -1.09 12.86 -12.06
N TYR A 171 -0.62 13.14 -10.85
CA TYR A 171 -1.39 13.82 -9.79
C TYR A 171 -0.83 15.22 -9.45
N GLY A 172 0.37 15.53 -9.91
CA GLY A 172 1.00 16.84 -9.65
C GLY A 172 1.55 16.93 -8.23
N ALA A 173 1.39 18.09 -7.58
CA ALA A 173 2.04 18.40 -6.31
C ALA A 173 1.41 17.75 -5.08
N THR A 174 0.19 17.23 -5.21
CA THR A 174 -0.57 16.66 -4.09
C THR A 174 -0.63 15.14 -4.22
N ALA A 175 -0.33 14.43 -3.14
CA ALA A 175 -0.50 12.99 -3.11
C ALA A 175 -1.99 12.64 -3.26
N PRO A 176 -2.36 11.72 -4.16
CA PRO A 176 -3.74 11.24 -4.27
C PRO A 176 -4.15 10.45 -3.04
N ASP A 177 -5.45 10.38 -2.78
CA ASP A 177 -5.98 9.43 -1.81
C ASP A 177 -5.93 7.99 -2.36
N TYR A 178 -5.95 7.02 -1.45
CA TYR A 178 -5.85 5.61 -1.81
C TYR A 178 -6.96 5.13 -2.76
N ASN A 179 -8.20 5.58 -2.55
CA ASN A 179 -9.35 5.14 -3.34
C ASN A 179 -9.29 5.71 -4.76
N GLN A 180 -8.84 6.96 -4.92
CA GLN A 180 -8.56 7.55 -6.22
C GLN A 180 -7.53 6.70 -6.99
N MET A 181 -6.44 6.30 -6.34
CA MET A 181 -5.45 5.41 -6.97
C MET A 181 -6.03 4.03 -7.32
N LYS A 182 -6.80 3.42 -6.41
CA LYS A 182 -7.48 2.14 -6.64
C LYS A 182 -8.38 2.19 -7.86
N ILE A 183 -9.19 3.24 -8.00
CA ILE A 183 -10.06 3.46 -9.17
C ILE A 183 -9.22 3.57 -10.46
N HIS A 184 -8.12 4.32 -10.44
CA HIS A 184 -7.25 4.45 -11.63
C HIS A 184 -6.60 3.13 -12.03
N VAL A 185 -6.16 2.31 -11.07
CA VAL A 185 -5.66 0.95 -11.33
C VAL A 185 -6.76 0.08 -11.95
N MET A 186 -7.96 0.10 -11.37
CA MET A 186 -9.09 -0.67 -11.89
C MET A 186 -9.47 -0.24 -13.32
N ASN A 187 -9.49 1.07 -13.59
CA ASN A 187 -9.79 1.60 -14.92
C ASN A 187 -8.74 1.16 -15.94
N ASP A 188 -7.45 1.26 -15.62
CA ASP A 188 -6.37 0.79 -16.51
C ASP A 188 -6.49 -0.71 -16.82
N LEU A 189 -6.76 -1.54 -15.80
CA LEU A 189 -6.95 -2.98 -15.97
C LEU A 189 -8.18 -3.33 -16.82
N ASN A 190 -9.24 -2.53 -16.74
CA ASN A 190 -10.45 -2.69 -17.57
C ASN A 190 -10.30 -2.12 -18.99
N GLY A 191 -9.12 -1.59 -19.37
CA GLY A 191 -8.91 -0.92 -20.66
C GLY A 191 -9.66 0.42 -20.77
N GLN A 192 -10.07 0.98 -19.63
CA GLN A 192 -10.71 2.29 -19.49
C GLN A 192 -9.75 3.36 -18.93
N GLY A 193 -8.49 2.99 -18.70
CA GLY A 193 -7.45 3.90 -18.25
C GLY A 193 -7.07 4.91 -19.33
N PRO A 194 -6.53 6.07 -18.95
CA PRO A 194 -5.92 6.98 -19.92
C PRO A 194 -4.79 6.27 -20.68
N SER A 195 -4.64 6.58 -21.97
CA SER A 195 -3.46 6.14 -22.71
C SER A 195 -2.19 6.58 -21.98
N PRO A 196 -1.17 5.71 -21.85
CA PRO A 196 0.03 6.05 -21.09
C PRO A 196 0.64 7.34 -21.61
N VAL A 197 0.89 8.27 -20.68
CA VAL A 197 1.39 9.61 -21.00
C VAL A 197 2.82 9.54 -21.53
N ILE A 198 3.61 8.62 -20.97
CA ILE A 198 5.00 8.34 -21.36
C ILE A 198 5.24 6.83 -21.19
N SER A 199 5.96 6.21 -22.14
CA SER A 199 6.39 4.81 -22.06
C SER A 199 7.89 4.70 -22.30
N TYR A 200 8.59 4.04 -21.38
CA TYR A 200 10.00 3.71 -21.48
C TYR A 200 10.15 2.22 -21.70
N SER A 201 10.92 1.84 -22.71
CA SER A 201 11.31 0.44 -22.95
C SER A 201 12.75 0.24 -22.52
N TYR A 202 13.03 -0.85 -21.81
CA TYR A 202 14.41 -1.24 -21.54
C TYR A 202 14.98 -1.88 -22.80
N GLN A 203 15.96 -1.24 -23.43
CA GLN A 203 16.78 -1.90 -24.45
C GLN A 203 17.82 -2.75 -23.71
N ASN A 204 17.73 -4.07 -23.86
CA ASN A 204 18.78 -5.00 -23.42
C ASN A 204 20.00 -4.91 -24.33
#